data_AF-A0A7C3GT28-F1
#
_entry.id   AF-A0A7C3GT28-F1
#
_cell.length_a   1.000
_cell.length_b   1.000
_cell.length_c   1.000
_cell.angle_alpha   90.00
_cell.angle_beta   90.00
_cell.angle_gamma   90.00
#
_symmetry.space_group_name_H-M   'P 1'
#
loop_
_entity.id
_entity.type
_entity.pdbx_description
1 polymer ?
#
loop_
_entity_poly.entity_id
_entity_poly.type
_entity_poly.pdbx_seq_one_letter_code
_entity_poly.pdbx_strand_id
1 'polypeptide(L)'
;MTAKPSLNQLAFYASRPHPCSYLTGRDTVNLFTDPDAPMDMAIYSRLADFGFRRSGGHIYRPRCPQCQACLPVRIPVSAFQPSRAQRRTLKANRDVQATLRPAAFDE
;
A
#
# COMPACT_ATOMS: atom_id res chain seq x y z
N MET A 1 19.81 4.03 25.48
CA MET A 1 19.59 3.35 24.18
C MET A 1 18.27 2.60 24.27
N THR A 2 17.17 3.27 23.95
CA THR A 2 15.82 2.70 24.02
C THR A 2 15.62 1.73 22.85
N ALA A 3 15.18 0.51 23.14
CA ALA A 3 14.94 -0.52 22.14
C ALA A 3 13.96 -0.01 21.07
N LYS A 4 14.32 -0.13 19.78
CA LYS A 4 13.42 0.18 18.68
C LYS A 4 12.22 -0.77 18.76
N PRO A 5 10.97 -0.25 18.78
CA PRO A 5 9.81 -1.11 18.86
C PRO A 5 9.77 -2.01 17.61
N SER A 6 9.52 -3.29 17.82
CA SER A 6 9.30 -4.24 16.73
C SER A 6 7.80 -4.31 16.41
N LEU A 7 7.44 -4.57 15.15
CA LEU A 7 6.03 -4.73 14.74
C LEU A 7 5.26 -5.72 15.62
N ASN A 8 5.93 -6.74 16.15
CA ASN A 8 5.33 -7.79 16.98
C ASN A 8 4.92 -7.29 18.38
N GLN A 9 5.31 -6.07 18.76
CA GLN A 9 4.94 -5.44 20.03
C GLN A 9 3.78 -4.45 19.88
N LEU A 10 3.28 -4.21 18.66
CA LEU A 10 2.11 -3.36 18.44
C LEU A 10 0.83 -4.11 18.75
N ALA A 11 -0.01 -3.50 19.58
CA ALA A 11 -1.40 -3.93 19.73
C ALA A 11 -2.23 -3.49 18.52
N PHE A 12 -3.13 -4.37 18.08
CA PHE A 12 -4.06 -4.11 17.00
C PHE A 12 -5.50 -4.27 17.48
N TYR A 13 -6.35 -3.31 17.11
CA TYR A 13 -7.76 -3.27 17.50
C TYR A 13 -8.65 -3.27 16.26
N ALA A 14 -9.79 -3.95 16.31
CA ALA A 14 -10.75 -3.98 15.22
C ALA A 14 -11.97 -3.10 15.55
N SER A 15 -12.44 -2.32 14.57
CA SER A 15 -13.75 -1.66 14.68
C SER A 15 -14.88 -2.70 14.65
N ARG A 16 -16.10 -2.23 14.94
CA ARG A 16 -17.31 -2.97 14.54
C ARG A 16 -17.38 -3.11 13.01
N PRO A 17 -18.04 -4.18 12.51
CA PRO A 17 -18.35 -4.32 11.09
C PRO A 17 -19.14 -3.11 10.58
N HIS A 18 -18.81 -2.67 9.37
CA HIS A 18 -19.47 -1.59 8.66
C HIS A 18 -19.42 -1.83 7.15
N PRO A 19 -20.28 -1.16 6.35
CA PRO A 19 -20.31 -1.34 4.91
C PRO A 19 -18.96 -1.02 4.25
N CYS A 20 -18.55 -1.87 3.30
CA CYS A 20 -17.31 -1.72 2.54
C CYS A 20 -17.41 -0.57 1.55
N SER A 21 -16.46 0.37 1.63
CA SER A 21 -16.42 1.53 0.74
C SER A 21 -16.11 1.20 -0.72
N TYR A 22 -15.60 0.00 -1.02
CA TYR A 22 -15.24 -0.40 -2.39
C TYR A 22 -16.24 -1.36 -3.03
N LEU A 23 -16.91 -2.21 -2.24
CA LEU A 23 -17.78 -3.26 -2.74
C LEU A 23 -19.13 -3.18 -2.06
N THR A 24 -20.15 -2.81 -2.82
CA THR A 24 -21.53 -2.78 -2.36
C THR A 24 -21.98 -4.16 -1.86
N GLY A 25 -22.74 -4.20 -0.76
CA GLY A 25 -23.26 -5.44 -0.19
C GLY A 25 -22.23 -6.29 0.56
N ARG A 26 -21.07 -5.71 0.92
CA ARG A 26 -20.03 -6.37 1.72
C ARG A 26 -19.75 -5.55 2.97
N ASP A 27 -19.43 -6.24 4.06
CA ASP A 27 -18.96 -5.63 5.29
C ASP A 27 -17.44 -5.71 5.40
N THR A 28 -16.87 -4.74 6.12
CA THR A 28 -15.45 -4.67 6.47
C THR A 28 -15.31 -4.23 7.93
N VAL A 29 -14.15 -4.54 8.52
CA VAL A 29 -13.69 -3.90 9.75
C VAL A 29 -12.44 -3.08 9.45
N ASN A 30 -12.14 -2.09 10.28
CA ASN A 30 -10.85 -1.41 10.24
C ASN A 30 -9.99 -1.95 11.37
N LEU A 31 -8.79 -2.42 11.03
CA LEU A 31 -7.73 -2.71 12.01
C LEU A 31 -6.96 -1.43 12.28
N PHE A 32 -6.82 -1.06 13.55
CA PHE A 32 -6.05 0.09 14.00
C PHE A 32 -4.84 -0.37 14.78
N THR A 33 -3.74 0.37 14.68
CA THR A 33 -2.69 0.29 15.72
C THR A 33 -3.12 1.10 16.93
N ASP A 34 -2.58 0.77 18.09
CA ASP A 34 -2.65 1.66 19.27
C ASP A 34 -2.16 3.08 18.90
N PRO A 35 -2.99 4.13 19.05
CA PRO A 35 -2.59 5.51 18.76
C PRO A 35 -1.46 6.03 19.65
N ASP A 36 -1.32 5.49 20.86
CA ASP A 36 -0.32 5.92 21.84
C ASP A 36 0.98 5.12 21.74
N ALA A 37 1.00 4.07 20.89
CA ALA A 37 2.22 3.31 20.66
C ALA A 37 3.29 4.19 19.98
N PRO A 38 4.56 4.09 20.42
CA PRO A 38 5.66 4.82 19.80
C PRO A 38 5.79 4.43 18.33
N MET A 39 5.60 5.42 17.45
CA MET A 39 5.64 5.24 16.01
C MET A 39 6.90 5.86 15.44
N ASP A 40 7.90 5.02 15.12
CA ASP A 40 9.07 5.45 14.37
C ASP A 40 8.86 5.25 12.85
N MET A 41 9.75 5.85 12.06
CA MET A 41 9.69 5.75 10.60
C MET A 41 9.83 4.32 10.10
N ALA A 42 10.60 3.47 10.78
CA ALA A 42 10.83 2.10 10.33
C ALA A 42 9.57 1.23 10.50
N ILE A 43 8.89 1.37 11.64
CA ILE A 43 7.62 0.70 11.93
C ILE A 43 6.55 1.22 10.97
N TYR A 44 6.44 2.54 10.82
CA TYR A 44 5.47 3.14 9.90
C TYR A 44 5.66 2.66 8.46
N SER A 45 6.90 2.64 7.96
CA SER A 45 7.22 2.12 6.63
C SER A 45 6.77 0.67 6.47
N ARG A 46 7.06 -0.19 7.45
CA ARG A 46 6.61 -1.58 7.37
C ARG A 46 5.09 -1.72 7.45
N LEU A 47 4.40 -0.92 8.28
CA LEU A 47 2.94 -0.89 8.31
C LEU A 47 2.36 -0.46 6.96
N ALA A 48 2.97 0.51 6.30
CA ALA A 48 2.60 0.94 4.95
C ALA A 48 2.79 -0.19 3.93
N ASP A 49 3.87 -0.97 4.03
CA ASP A 49 4.09 -2.17 3.19
C ASP A 49 2.97 -3.21 3.39
N PHE A 50 2.45 -3.32 4.63
CA PHE A 50 1.28 -4.15 4.93
C PHE A 50 -0.07 -3.50 4.58
N GLY A 51 -0.08 -2.32 3.95
CA GLY A 51 -1.27 -1.64 3.47
C GLY A 51 -2.03 -0.84 4.53
N PHE A 52 -1.40 -0.53 5.67
CA PHE A 52 -1.93 0.46 6.60
C PHE A 52 -1.85 1.88 6.01
N ARG A 53 -2.81 2.71 6.39
CA ARG A 53 -3.01 4.09 5.96
C ARG A 53 -3.03 4.99 7.20
N ARG A 54 -2.74 6.27 7.05
CA ARG A 54 -2.72 7.24 8.16
C ARG A 54 -3.78 8.33 7.98
N SER A 55 -4.50 8.65 9.06
CA SER A 55 -5.36 9.82 9.16
C SER A 55 -5.14 10.49 10.52
N GLY A 56 -4.47 11.64 10.53
CA GLY A 56 -4.02 12.28 11.77
C GLY A 56 -3.09 11.36 12.57
N GLY A 57 -3.44 11.10 13.84
CA GLY A 57 -2.73 10.14 14.71
C GLY A 57 -3.09 8.68 14.49
N HIS A 58 -4.15 8.37 13.73
CA HIS A 58 -4.63 7.00 13.56
C HIS A 58 -3.96 6.32 12.37
N ILE A 59 -3.45 5.12 12.60
CA ILE A 59 -2.93 4.24 11.54
C ILE A 59 -3.82 3.02 11.46
N TYR A 60 -4.37 2.75 10.27
CA TYR A 60 -5.42 1.76 10.09
C TYR A 60 -5.36 1.03 8.75
N ARG A 61 -5.96 -0.17 8.69
CA ARG A 61 -6.13 -0.94 7.46
C ARG A 61 -7.53 -1.56 7.42
N PRO A 62 -8.33 -1.30 6.37
CA PRO A 62 -9.55 -2.06 6.13
C PRO A 62 -9.24 -3.53 5.92
N ARG A 63 -9.96 -4.41 6.63
CA ARG A 63 -9.84 -5.86 6.54
C ARG A 63 -11.22 -6.47 6.30
N CYS A 64 -11.37 -7.02 5.09
CA CYS A 64 -12.50 -7.86 4.73
C CYS A 64 -12.10 -9.33 4.91
N PRO A 65 -12.95 -10.20 5.50
CA PRO A 65 -12.64 -11.63 5.61
C PRO A 65 -12.52 -12.35 4.25
N GLN A 66 -13.24 -11.85 3.22
CA GLN A 66 -13.42 -12.54 1.94
C GLN A 66 -12.91 -11.73 0.73
N CYS A 67 -12.08 -10.70 0.94
CA CYS A 67 -11.67 -9.80 -0.14
C CYS A 67 -10.32 -9.14 0.14
N GLN A 68 -9.54 -8.89 -0.92
CA GLN A 68 -8.26 -8.18 -0.87
C GLN A 68 -8.26 -6.91 -1.75
N ALA A 69 -9.43 -6.42 -2.15
CA ALA A 69 -9.55 -5.26 -3.05
C ALA A 69 -9.05 -3.95 -2.42
N CYS A 70 -8.87 -3.88 -1.09
CA CYS A 70 -8.39 -2.70 -0.37
C CYS A 70 -6.89 -2.44 -0.58
N LEU A 71 -6.49 -2.17 -1.83
CA LEU A 71 -5.13 -1.80 -2.19
C LEU A 71 -4.88 -0.30 -1.91
N PRO A 72 -3.72 0.10 -1.36
CA PRO A 72 -3.39 1.50 -1.09
C PRO A 72 -3.36 2.37 -2.36
N VAL A 73 -2.83 1.84 -3.46
CA VAL A 73 -2.69 2.53 -4.75
C VAL A 73 -3.20 1.63 -5.87
N ARG A 74 -3.90 2.21 -6.86
CA ARG A 74 -4.33 1.53 -8.09
C ARG A 74 -3.90 2.36 -9.29
N ILE A 75 -3.21 1.73 -10.24
CA ILE A 75 -2.78 2.37 -11.49
C ILE A 75 -3.63 1.78 -12.62
N PRO A 76 -4.43 2.59 -13.35
CA PRO A 76 -5.33 2.10 -14.39
C PRO A 76 -4.56 1.83 -15.70
N VAL A 77 -3.64 0.86 -15.67
CA VAL A 77 -2.78 0.51 -16.82
C VAL A 77 -3.58 0.12 -18.06
N SER A 78 -4.75 -0.50 -17.89
CA SER A 78 -5.63 -0.86 -19.01
C SER A 78 -6.24 0.35 -19.74
N ALA A 79 -6.33 1.51 -19.08
CA ALA A 79 -6.82 2.73 -19.68
C ALA A 79 -5.71 3.59 -20.31
N PHE A 80 -4.45 3.16 -20.21
CA PHE A 80 -3.32 3.91 -20.73
C PHE A 80 -3.37 3.97 -22.27
N GLN A 81 -3.35 5.18 -22.82
CA GLN A 81 -3.25 5.42 -24.25
C GLN A 81 -2.04 6.31 -24.54
N PRO A 82 -1.03 5.83 -25.29
CA PRO A 82 0.18 6.60 -25.52
C PRO A 82 -0.12 7.83 -26.38
N SER A 83 0.38 9.00 -25.97
CA SER A 83 0.28 10.24 -26.73
C SER A 83 1.05 10.17 -28.06
N ARG A 84 0.80 11.13 -28.96
CA ARG A 84 1.54 11.21 -30.25
C ARG A 84 3.06 11.26 -30.04
N ALA A 85 3.52 11.99 -29.03
CA ALA A 85 4.94 12.08 -28.69
C ALA A 85 5.49 10.74 -28.18
N GLN A 86 4.77 10.07 -27.26
CA GLN A 86 5.17 8.76 -26.74
C GLN A 86 5.25 7.70 -27.85
N ARG A 87 4.29 7.70 -28.79
CA ARG A 87 4.33 6.80 -29.97
C ARG A 87 5.54 7.06 -30.86
N ARG A 88 5.93 8.34 -31.06
CA ARG A 88 7.16 8.69 -31.81
C ARG A 88 8.41 8.19 -31.08
N THR A 89 8.50 8.39 -29.77
CA THR A 89 9.63 7.91 -28.96
C THR A 89 9.75 6.39 -29.02
N LEU A 90 8.64 5.66 -28.86
CA LEU A 90 8.61 4.19 -28.96
C LEU A 90 9.09 3.71 -30.33
N LYS A 91 8.70 4.39 -31.42
CA LYS A 91 9.14 4.04 -32.78
C LYS A 91 10.64 4.28 -32.99
N ALA A 92 11.19 5.33 -32.39
CA ALA A 92 12.60 5.68 -32.54
C ALA A 92 13.54 4.74 -31.76
N ASN A 93 13.05 4.10 -30.71
CA ASN A 93 13.82 3.25 -29.78
C ASN A 93 13.41 1.78 -29.88
N ARG A 94 13.11 1.28 -31.09
CA ARG A 94 12.68 -0.12 -31.29
C ARG A 94 13.76 -1.16 -30.99
N ASP A 95 15.00 -0.72 -30.99
CA ASP A 95 16.22 -1.45 -30.64
C ASP A 95 16.44 -1.54 -29.12
N VAL A 96 15.81 -0.66 -28.34
CA VAL A 96 15.95 -0.63 -26.88
C VAL A 96 15.15 -1.76 -26.25
N GLN A 97 15.81 -2.54 -25.40
CA GLN A 97 15.20 -3.59 -24.60
C GLN A 97 15.23 -3.21 -23.13
N ALA A 98 14.16 -3.56 -22.41
CA ALA A 98 14.07 -3.40 -20.96
C ALA A 98 13.84 -4.75 -20.32
N THR A 99 14.54 -5.02 -19.21
CA THR A 99 14.36 -6.22 -18.40
C THR A 99 14.06 -5.83 -16.96
N LEU A 100 13.16 -6.55 -16.31
CA LEU A 100 12.89 -6.36 -14.88
C LEU A 100 14.01 -7.00 -14.07
N ARG A 101 14.58 -6.22 -13.15
CA ARG A 101 15.64 -6.66 -12.24
C ARG A 101 15.25 -6.30 -10.81
N PRO A 102 15.66 -7.09 -9.79
CA PRO A 102 15.57 -6.67 -8.41
C PRO A 102 16.27 -5.33 -8.21
N ALA A 103 15.77 -4.52 -7.26
CA ALA A 103 16.48 -3.33 -6.82
C ALA A 103 17.73 -3.76 -6.04
N ALA A 104 18.83 -3.92 -6.76
CA ALA A 104 20.14 -4.28 -6.24
C ALA A 104 21.17 -3.27 -6.72
N PHE A 105 22.21 -3.08 -5.92
CA PHE A 105 23.40 -2.34 -6.32
C PHE A 105 24.38 -3.33 -6.93
N ASP A 106 24.64 -3.19 -8.22
CA ASP A 106 25.70 -3.92 -8.94
C ASP A 106 26.83 -2.89 -9.18
N GLU A 107 28.06 -3.20 -8.70
CA GLU A 107 29.27 -2.39 -8.96
C GLU A 107 29.78 -2.54 -10.40
#